data_AF-A0A258AAP1-F1
#
_entry.id   AF-A0A258AAP1-F1
#
_cell.length_a   1.000
_cell.length_b   1.000
_cell.length_c   1.000
_cell.angle_alpha   90.00
_cell.angle_beta   90.00
_cell.angle_gamma   90.00
#
_symmetry.space_group_name_H-M   'P 1'
#
loop_
_entity.id
_entity.type
_entity.pdbx_description
1 polymer ?
#
loop_
_entity_poly.entity_id
_entity_poly.type
_entity_poly.pdbx_seq_one_letter_code
_entity_poly.pdbx_strand_id
1 'polypeptide(L)'
;MAGANLRVISSAPTLLDYRVVEEGIARFENADTNRGRAFGKYVLATYFNLHQEEIERCLVDGENDGGIDIFYRDDDFAIINLGNCKCVTKFSKSSENFPGSEVDKVLCFLDEFVRRDEILLSRVNSRLAAEIRLAWEAVEDRTFTIRVHLFSNKLPLAPHERKRVVGALAKFGPNVSLNEHGLYELAHGSVRNARPSFKKKLRPIRGYDATCGEARGFQMEVSLSEIGRFLAGPAETSSFDDRLLAANVRYFLGRDNTVNKEIANTIVSNPQEFWYRNNGITIVCDQIIGIPNGSHAVTLINPNIVNGGQTANVIHETIANNLTGSPAGSVPIKLIETKDRALIDRIAISSNTQTRIFGRDLRANDE
;
A
#
# COMPACT_ATOMS: atom_id res chain seq x y z
N MET A 1 -7.40 -26.93 3.52
CA MET A 1 -5.96 -26.80 3.82
C MET A 1 -5.75 -25.47 4.55
N ALA A 2 -5.10 -25.52 5.71
CA ALA A 2 -5.10 -24.48 6.74
C ALA A 2 -4.48 -23.16 6.26
N GLY A 3 -5.17 -22.06 6.54
CA GLY A 3 -4.69 -20.70 6.29
C GLY A 3 -3.41 -20.42 7.07
N ALA A 4 -2.39 -19.93 6.36
CA ALA A 4 -1.14 -19.49 6.97
C ALA A 4 -1.40 -18.27 7.85
N ASN A 5 -1.50 -18.49 9.17
CA ASN A 5 -1.45 -17.43 10.16
C ASN A 5 -0.05 -16.81 10.15
N LEU A 6 0.08 -15.63 9.54
CA LEU A 6 1.27 -14.79 9.65
C LEU A 6 1.39 -14.29 11.09
N ARG A 7 2.41 -14.78 11.81
CA ARG A 7 2.87 -14.18 13.07
C ARG A 7 3.44 -12.80 12.76
N VAL A 8 2.77 -11.76 13.23
CA VAL A 8 3.38 -10.44 13.41
C VAL A 8 4.45 -10.61 14.49
N ILE A 9 5.71 -10.34 14.15
CA ILE A 9 6.79 -10.27 15.13
C ILE A 9 6.49 -9.04 15.99
N SER A 10 6.06 -9.27 17.22
CA SER A 10 5.81 -8.23 18.21
C SER A 10 7.14 -7.57 18.61
N SER A 11 7.55 -6.53 17.90
CA SER A 11 8.51 -5.58 18.45
C SER A 11 7.79 -4.74 19.51
N ALA A 12 8.46 -4.49 20.62
CA ALA A 12 7.93 -3.59 21.65
C ALA A 12 7.78 -2.18 21.03
N PRO A 13 6.66 -1.47 21.30
CA PRO A 13 6.42 -0.15 20.74
C PRO A 13 7.55 0.81 21.12
N THR A 14 8.18 1.45 20.12
CA THR A 14 9.27 2.41 20.39
C THR A 14 8.73 3.85 20.43
N LEU A 15 9.47 4.72 21.11
CA LEU A 15 9.13 6.15 21.17
C LEU A 15 9.23 6.80 19.78
N LEU A 16 10.12 6.31 18.92
CA LEU A 16 10.24 6.78 17.55
C LEU A 16 8.97 6.44 16.75
N ASP A 17 8.50 5.19 16.86
CA ASP A 17 7.27 4.73 16.19
C ASP A 17 6.08 5.59 16.60
N TYR A 18 5.97 5.84 17.90
CA TYR A 18 4.95 6.70 18.45
C TYR A 18 5.00 8.11 17.84
N ARG A 19 6.18 8.73 17.80
CA ARG A 19 6.32 10.08 17.23
C ARG A 19 5.97 10.14 15.76
N VAL A 20 6.32 9.14 14.96
CA VAL A 20 5.95 9.09 13.54
C VAL A 20 4.44 9.09 13.35
N VAL A 21 3.72 8.26 14.10
CA VAL A 21 2.26 8.22 14.06
C VAL A 21 1.67 9.53 14.57
N GLU A 22 2.21 10.09 15.66
CA GLU A 22 1.75 11.35 16.23
C GLU A 22 1.91 12.53 15.27
N GLU A 23 3.05 12.64 14.57
CA GLU A 23 3.28 13.64 13.52
C GLU A 23 2.32 13.46 12.34
N GLY A 24 2.02 12.20 11.98
CA GLY A 24 1.04 11.88 10.96
C GLY A 24 -0.37 12.37 11.31
N ILE A 25 -0.81 12.14 12.55
CA ILE A 25 -2.11 12.58 13.04
C ILE A 25 -2.16 14.11 13.13
N ALA A 26 -1.10 14.75 13.60
CA ALA A 26 -1.03 16.21 13.79
C ALA A 26 -1.29 17.00 12.49
N ARG A 27 -0.99 16.41 11.31
CA ARG A 27 -1.29 17.03 10.00
C ARG A 27 -2.79 17.17 9.72
N PHE A 28 -3.61 16.38 10.41
CA PHE A 28 -5.08 16.39 10.28
C PHE A 28 -5.77 17.06 11.46
N GLU A 29 -5.00 17.55 12.45
CA GLU A 29 -5.55 18.33 13.55
C GLU A 29 -5.78 19.78 13.12
N ASN A 30 -6.95 20.29 13.48
CA ASN A 30 -7.32 21.70 13.33
C ASN A 30 -8.28 22.08 14.47
N ALA A 31 -8.66 23.36 14.54
CA ALA A 31 -9.51 23.90 15.62
C ALA A 31 -10.84 23.15 15.80
N ASP A 32 -11.34 22.51 14.74
CA ASP A 32 -12.66 21.87 14.70
C ASP A 32 -12.59 20.32 14.74
N THR A 33 -11.40 19.73 14.77
CA THR A 33 -11.21 18.27 14.68
C THR A 33 -10.62 17.72 15.97
N ASN A 34 -11.38 16.88 16.67
CA ASN A 34 -10.87 16.16 17.84
C ASN A 34 -9.81 15.11 17.45
N ARG A 35 -8.97 14.71 18.41
CA ARG A 35 -7.85 13.77 18.17
C ARG A 35 -8.29 12.43 17.56
N GLY A 36 -9.43 11.89 17.98
CA GLY A 36 -9.96 10.61 17.48
C GLY A 36 -10.30 10.71 15.99
N ARG A 37 -10.99 11.78 15.61
CA ARG A 37 -11.33 12.07 14.21
C ARG A 37 -10.07 12.33 13.38
N ALA A 38 -9.09 13.08 13.89
CA ALA A 38 -7.81 13.30 13.22
C ALA A 38 -7.07 11.98 12.98
N PHE A 39 -7.10 11.06 13.95
CA PHE A 39 -6.55 9.71 13.79
C PHE A 39 -7.29 8.90 12.71
N GLY A 40 -8.63 8.97 12.68
CA GLY A 40 -9.45 8.39 11.61
C GLY A 40 -9.05 8.90 10.21
N LYS A 41 -8.89 10.23 10.06
CA LYS A 41 -8.41 10.84 8.81
C LYS A 41 -7.02 10.36 8.43
N TYR A 42 -6.11 10.30 9.39
CA TYR A 42 -4.75 9.81 9.18
C TYR A 42 -4.76 8.37 8.66
N VAL A 43 -5.51 7.45 9.28
CA VAL A 43 -5.54 6.04 8.82
C VAL A 43 -6.23 5.89 7.47
N LEU A 44 -7.28 6.66 7.17
CA LEU A 44 -7.91 6.67 5.84
C LEU A 44 -6.96 7.16 4.74
N ALA A 45 -6.22 8.23 5.02
CA ALA A 45 -5.22 8.77 4.09
C ALA A 45 -4.03 7.82 3.88
N THR A 46 -3.58 7.13 4.94
CA THR A 46 -2.33 6.35 4.90
C THR A 46 -2.52 4.86 4.61
N TYR A 47 -3.62 4.25 5.05
CA TYR A 47 -3.91 2.84 4.83
C TYR A 47 -4.75 2.63 3.57
N PHE A 48 -5.80 3.42 3.40
CA PHE A 48 -6.70 3.32 2.24
C PHE A 48 -6.28 4.23 1.07
N ASN A 49 -5.31 5.14 1.28
CA ASN A 49 -4.83 6.08 0.27
C ASN A 49 -5.96 6.96 -0.32
N LEU A 50 -6.92 7.33 0.52
CA LEU A 50 -8.06 8.17 0.13
C LEU A 50 -7.68 9.66 0.14
N HIS A 51 -8.31 10.42 -0.75
CA HIS A 51 -8.18 11.88 -0.75
C HIS A 51 -9.18 12.54 0.21
N GLN A 52 -8.98 13.82 0.52
CA GLN A 52 -9.73 14.53 1.58
C GLN A 52 -11.26 14.47 1.41
N GLU A 53 -11.75 14.53 0.17
CA GLU A 53 -13.20 14.46 -0.13
C GLU A 53 -13.80 13.08 0.20
N GLU A 54 -13.04 12.01 -0.03
CA GLU A 54 -13.44 10.63 0.25
C GLU A 54 -13.30 10.30 1.74
N ILE A 55 -12.22 10.77 2.36
CA ILE A 55 -11.96 10.58 3.79
C ILE A 55 -13.14 11.05 4.62
N GLU A 56 -13.65 12.25 4.33
CA GLU A 56 -14.77 12.78 5.10
C GLU A 56 -15.98 11.87 4.98
N ARG A 57 -16.27 11.31 3.79
CA ARG A 57 -17.41 10.40 3.53
C ARG A 57 -17.34 9.11 4.34
N CYS A 58 -16.14 8.53 4.47
CA CYS A 58 -15.93 7.26 5.13
C CYS A 58 -15.96 7.33 6.66
N LEU A 59 -15.77 8.52 7.23
CA LEU A 59 -15.82 8.73 8.68
C LEU A 59 -17.27 8.78 9.17
N VAL A 60 -17.66 7.76 9.93
CA VAL A 60 -19.01 7.62 10.52
C VAL A 60 -19.00 7.65 12.05
N ASP A 61 -17.86 8.05 12.61
CA ASP A 61 -17.61 8.33 14.03
C ASP A 61 -18.60 9.37 14.59
N GLY A 62 -18.98 9.20 15.86
CA GLY A 62 -19.89 10.11 16.55
C GLY A 62 -20.77 9.41 17.57
N GLU A 63 -21.76 10.12 18.10
CA GLU A 63 -22.79 9.49 18.92
C GLU A 63 -23.56 8.46 18.08
N ASN A 64 -23.82 7.30 18.67
CA ASN A 64 -24.54 6.19 18.03
C ASN A 64 -23.88 5.69 16.72
N ASP A 65 -22.57 5.55 16.71
CA ASP A 65 -21.80 4.96 15.60
C ASP A 65 -21.85 3.41 15.54
N GLY A 66 -22.50 2.77 16.52
CA GLY A 66 -22.53 1.31 16.62
C GLY A 66 -21.17 0.67 16.89
N GLY A 67 -20.18 1.45 17.33
CA GLY A 67 -18.79 1.03 17.45
C GLY A 67 -18.02 0.99 16.13
N ILE A 68 -18.51 1.63 15.07
CA ILE A 68 -17.85 1.73 13.77
C ILE A 68 -17.46 3.19 13.51
N ASP A 69 -16.17 3.50 13.51
CA ASP A 69 -15.64 4.83 13.21
C ASP A 69 -15.48 5.05 11.70
N ILE A 70 -15.26 3.96 10.95
CA ILE A 70 -15.01 3.98 9.49
C ILE A 70 -15.93 3.00 8.80
N PHE A 71 -16.64 3.47 7.77
CA PHE A 71 -17.36 2.64 6.82
C PHE A 71 -16.90 3.02 5.41
N TYR A 72 -16.20 2.11 4.74
CA TYR A 72 -15.68 2.35 3.39
C TYR A 72 -16.00 1.18 2.47
N ARG A 73 -16.77 1.46 1.42
CA ARG A 73 -17.10 0.49 0.37
C ARG A 73 -16.18 0.69 -0.82
N ASP A 74 -15.59 -0.40 -1.25
CA ASP A 74 -14.80 -0.51 -2.48
C ASP A 74 -15.65 -1.29 -3.48
N ASP A 75 -16.30 -0.54 -4.37
CA ASP A 75 -17.23 -1.08 -5.35
C ASP A 75 -16.51 -1.84 -6.47
N ASP A 76 -15.27 -1.49 -6.79
CA ASP A 76 -14.52 -2.15 -7.85
C ASP A 76 -14.14 -3.58 -7.45
N PHE A 77 -13.81 -3.78 -6.16
CA PHE A 77 -13.40 -5.08 -5.63
C PHE A 77 -14.49 -5.79 -4.82
N ALA A 78 -15.69 -5.21 -4.71
CA ALA A 78 -16.78 -5.71 -3.88
C ALA A 78 -16.33 -5.98 -2.42
N ILE A 79 -15.69 -4.98 -1.80
CA ILE A 79 -15.21 -5.05 -0.42
C ILE A 79 -15.93 -4.01 0.43
N ILE A 80 -16.37 -4.40 1.62
CA ILE A 80 -16.85 -3.50 2.67
C ILE A 80 -15.83 -3.49 3.80
N ASN A 81 -15.26 -2.33 4.09
CA ASN A 81 -14.29 -2.14 5.16
C ASN A 81 -14.99 -1.44 6.33
N LEU A 82 -15.04 -2.13 7.47
CA LEU A 82 -15.57 -1.64 8.73
C LEU A 82 -14.40 -1.39 9.67
N GLY A 83 -14.21 -0.16 10.15
CA GLY A 83 -13.08 0.20 11.00
C GLY A 83 -13.51 0.69 12.38
N ASN A 84 -12.80 0.24 13.41
CA ASN A 84 -12.82 0.84 14.74
C ASN A 84 -11.43 1.43 15.06
N CYS A 85 -11.41 2.64 15.62
CA CYS A 85 -10.23 3.46 15.84
C CYS A 85 -10.02 3.73 17.33
N LYS A 86 -8.85 3.39 17.85
CA LYS A 86 -8.46 3.72 19.24
C LYS A 86 -7.13 4.43 19.30
N CYS A 87 -7.15 5.72 19.61
CA CYS A 87 -5.94 6.54 19.76
C CYS A 87 -5.70 6.93 21.22
N VAL A 88 -4.47 6.73 21.71
CA VAL A 88 -4.01 7.22 23.03
C VAL A 88 -3.05 8.39 22.88
N THR A 89 -3.11 9.36 23.80
CA THR A 89 -2.30 10.60 23.76
C THR A 89 -1.00 10.51 24.57
N LYS A 90 -0.77 9.39 25.27
CA LYS A 90 0.45 9.15 26.04
C LYS A 90 1.13 7.89 25.55
N PHE A 91 2.41 7.99 25.19
CA PHE A 91 3.24 6.85 24.79
C PHE A 91 3.23 5.70 25.80
N SER A 92 3.15 6.00 27.10
CA SER A 92 3.05 4.99 28.16
C SER A 92 1.84 4.05 28.02
N LYS A 93 0.81 4.46 27.30
CA LYS A 93 -0.39 3.66 27.02
C LYS A 93 -0.29 2.85 25.73
N SER A 94 0.73 3.08 24.89
CA SER A 94 0.92 2.35 23.63
C SER A 94 1.35 0.90 23.83
N SER A 95 1.89 0.57 25.01
CA SER A 95 2.22 -0.81 25.40
C SER A 95 1.02 -1.64 25.86
N GLU A 96 -0.14 -1.02 26.05
CA GLU A 96 -1.37 -1.77 26.33
C GLU A 96 -1.96 -2.35 25.02
N ASN A 97 -2.79 -3.38 25.12
CA ASN A 97 -3.49 -3.95 23.96
C ASN A 97 -4.72 -3.11 23.56
N PHE A 98 -5.18 -3.34 22.32
CA PHE A 98 -6.49 -2.89 21.86
C PHE A 98 -7.61 -3.42 22.78
N PRO A 99 -8.59 -2.60 23.21
CA PRO A 99 -9.60 -3.05 24.15
C PRO A 99 -10.60 -4.02 23.50
N GLY A 100 -10.74 -5.23 24.05
CA GLY A 100 -11.68 -6.24 23.54
C GLY A 100 -13.15 -5.80 23.56
N SER A 101 -13.52 -4.93 24.52
CA SER A 101 -14.89 -4.38 24.63
C SER A 101 -15.32 -3.51 23.46
N GLU A 102 -14.38 -2.87 22.76
CA GLU A 102 -14.71 -2.12 21.53
C GLU A 102 -15.07 -3.08 20.39
N VAL A 103 -14.44 -4.25 20.35
CA VAL A 103 -14.70 -5.27 19.33
C VAL A 103 -16.08 -5.89 19.50
N ASP A 104 -16.58 -6.01 20.73
CA ASP A 104 -17.92 -6.55 20.97
C ASP A 104 -19.02 -5.68 20.32
N LYS A 105 -18.82 -4.35 20.29
CA LYS A 105 -19.71 -3.43 19.57
C LYS A 105 -19.68 -3.67 18.06
N VAL A 106 -18.48 -3.80 17.50
CA VAL A 106 -18.27 -4.12 16.08
C VAL A 106 -18.92 -5.45 15.70
N LEU A 107 -18.82 -6.47 16.55
CA LEU A 107 -19.45 -7.78 16.31
C LEU A 107 -20.98 -7.68 16.36
N CYS A 108 -21.53 -6.90 17.29
CA CYS A 108 -22.98 -6.65 17.36
C CYS A 108 -23.49 -5.92 16.11
N PHE A 109 -22.77 -4.87 15.69
CA PHE A 109 -23.06 -4.16 14.45
C PHE A 109 -23.02 -5.10 13.24
N LEU A 110 -21.98 -5.93 13.14
CA LEU A 110 -21.79 -6.84 12.02
C LEU A 110 -22.92 -7.89 11.95
N ASP A 111 -23.37 -8.42 13.08
CA ASP A 111 -24.47 -9.38 13.13
C ASP A 111 -25.77 -8.79 12.57
N GLU A 112 -26.11 -7.57 12.99
CA GLU A 112 -27.29 -6.84 12.49
C GLU A 112 -27.13 -6.44 11.02
N PHE A 113 -25.94 -5.99 10.63
CA PHE A 113 -25.62 -5.60 9.25
C PHE A 113 -25.75 -6.78 8.29
N VAL A 114 -25.21 -7.95 8.64
CA VAL A 114 -25.27 -9.16 7.81
C VAL A 114 -26.71 -9.70 7.73
N ARG A 115 -27.49 -9.59 8.80
CA ARG A 115 -28.91 -9.99 8.82
C ARG A 115 -29.85 -9.00 8.14
N ARG A 116 -29.34 -7.84 7.72
CA ARG A 116 -30.14 -6.73 7.19
C ARG A 116 -31.25 -6.28 8.15
N ASP A 117 -30.94 -6.22 9.44
CA ASP A 117 -31.90 -5.81 10.46
C ASP A 117 -32.17 -4.30 10.36
N GLU A 118 -33.37 -3.90 9.92
CA GLU A 118 -33.74 -2.49 9.76
C GLU A 118 -33.67 -1.69 11.08
N ILE A 119 -33.74 -2.35 12.24
CA ILE A 119 -33.56 -1.70 13.54
C ILE A 119 -32.18 -1.03 13.60
N LEU A 120 -31.15 -1.60 12.95
CA LEU A 120 -29.82 -1.02 12.85
C LEU A 120 -29.87 0.42 12.32
N LEU A 121 -30.67 0.67 11.27
CA LEU A 121 -30.78 1.99 10.63
C LEU A 121 -31.38 3.05 11.56
N SER A 122 -32.20 2.63 12.52
CA SER A 122 -32.78 3.53 13.53
C SER A 122 -31.86 3.77 14.72
N ARG A 123 -30.94 2.83 15.00
CA ARG A 123 -30.00 2.94 16.11
C ARG A 123 -28.79 3.78 15.74
N VAL A 124 -28.31 3.69 14.49
CA VAL A 124 -27.09 4.38 14.07
C VAL A 124 -27.35 5.81 13.61
N ASN A 125 -26.29 6.62 13.55
CA ASN A 125 -26.39 7.98 13.01
C ASN A 125 -26.84 7.99 11.54
N SER A 126 -27.45 9.10 11.10
CA SER A 126 -28.07 9.24 9.77
C SER A 126 -27.09 9.01 8.62
N ARG A 127 -25.82 9.35 8.84
CA ARG A 127 -24.75 9.15 7.87
C ARG A 127 -24.46 7.66 7.66
N LEU A 128 -24.20 6.94 8.74
CA LEU A 128 -23.95 5.50 8.70
C LEU A 128 -25.17 4.75 8.14
N ALA A 129 -26.38 5.17 8.51
CA ALA A 129 -27.61 4.60 7.97
C ALA A 129 -27.71 4.74 6.45
N ALA A 130 -27.28 5.87 5.87
CA ALA A 130 -27.27 6.06 4.42
C ALA A 130 -26.29 5.10 3.73
N GLU A 131 -25.07 4.97 4.24
CA GLU A 131 -24.06 4.05 3.69
C GLU A 131 -24.48 2.58 3.81
N ILE A 132 -25.13 2.20 4.91
CA ILE A 132 -25.67 0.84 5.10
C ILE A 132 -26.72 0.52 4.04
N ARG A 133 -27.66 1.45 3.75
CA ARG A 133 -28.68 1.24 2.72
C ARG A 133 -28.05 0.99 1.36
N LEU A 134 -27.12 1.86 0.96
CA LEU A 134 -26.41 1.71 -0.31
C LEU A 134 -25.61 0.40 -0.38
N ALA A 135 -25.04 -0.03 0.74
CA ALA A 135 -24.35 -1.32 0.81
C ALA A 135 -25.32 -2.50 0.69
N TRP A 136 -26.47 -2.49 1.38
CA TRP A 136 -27.47 -3.55 1.26
C TRP A 136 -28.06 -3.66 -0.14
N GLU A 137 -28.36 -2.54 -0.78
CA GLU A 137 -28.78 -2.49 -2.19
C GLU A 137 -27.71 -3.11 -3.09
N ALA A 138 -26.44 -2.72 -2.93
CA ALA A 138 -25.36 -3.25 -3.76
C ALA A 138 -25.11 -4.74 -3.56
N VAL A 139 -25.42 -5.31 -2.38
CA VAL A 139 -25.24 -6.75 -2.05
C VAL A 139 -26.30 -7.63 -2.71
N GLU A 140 -27.43 -7.09 -3.17
CA GLU A 140 -28.44 -7.90 -3.87
C GLU A 140 -27.92 -8.51 -5.17
N ASP A 141 -26.96 -7.84 -5.82
CA ASP A 141 -26.42 -8.23 -7.12
C ASP A 141 -25.07 -8.97 -7.07
N ARG A 142 -24.41 -9.06 -5.90
CA ARG A 142 -23.04 -9.61 -5.77
C ARG A 142 -22.66 -10.00 -4.34
N THR A 143 -21.74 -10.96 -4.22
CA THR A 143 -21.15 -11.35 -2.93
C THR A 143 -20.02 -10.40 -2.54
N PHE A 144 -20.13 -9.79 -1.36
CA PHE A 144 -19.08 -8.92 -0.82
C PHE A 144 -18.14 -9.66 0.13
N THR A 145 -16.90 -9.18 0.16
CA THR A 145 -15.94 -9.48 1.24
C THR A 145 -16.03 -8.38 2.29
N ILE A 146 -16.25 -8.74 3.55
CA ILE A 146 -16.26 -7.81 4.67
C ILE A 146 -14.91 -7.88 5.39
N ARG A 147 -14.28 -6.74 5.58
CA ARG A 147 -13.03 -6.60 6.34
C ARG A 147 -13.28 -5.76 7.57
N VAL A 148 -13.04 -6.33 8.74
CA VAL A 148 -13.07 -5.63 10.01
C VAL A 148 -11.65 -5.17 10.31
N HIS A 149 -11.46 -3.87 10.50
CA HIS A 149 -10.18 -3.23 10.79
C HIS A 149 -10.16 -2.67 12.21
N LEU A 150 -9.12 -2.99 12.98
CA LEU A 150 -8.86 -2.39 14.27
C LEU A 150 -7.61 -1.52 14.16
N PHE A 151 -7.78 -0.20 14.19
CA PHE A 151 -6.69 0.77 14.06
C PHE A 151 -6.34 1.34 15.42
N SER A 152 -5.08 1.26 15.83
CA SER A 152 -4.65 1.86 17.09
C SER A 152 -3.16 2.14 17.16
N ASN A 153 -2.78 3.23 17.82
CA ASN A 153 -1.38 3.49 18.23
C ASN A 153 -0.99 2.73 19.52
N LYS A 154 -1.60 1.56 19.74
CA LYS A 154 -1.37 0.60 20.82
C LYS A 154 -0.89 -0.74 20.25
N LEU A 155 -0.66 -1.74 21.09
CA LEU A 155 -0.49 -3.12 20.63
C LEU A 155 -1.81 -3.66 20.04
N PRO A 156 -1.75 -4.65 19.13
CA PRO A 156 -2.92 -5.42 18.67
C PRO A 156 -3.68 -6.10 19.81
N LEU A 157 -4.75 -6.84 19.52
CA LEU A 157 -5.49 -7.58 20.54
C LEU A 157 -4.56 -8.56 21.28
N ALA A 158 -4.83 -8.75 22.57
CA ALA A 158 -4.17 -9.81 23.32
C ALA A 158 -4.47 -11.18 22.67
N PRO A 159 -3.53 -12.15 22.69
CA PRO A 159 -3.70 -13.40 21.94
C PRO A 159 -4.99 -14.18 22.24
N HIS A 160 -5.46 -14.15 23.49
CA HIS A 160 -6.71 -14.80 23.90
C HIS A 160 -7.94 -14.09 23.32
N GLU A 161 -7.97 -12.74 23.40
CA GLU A 161 -9.03 -11.93 22.80
C GLU A 161 -9.07 -12.08 21.28
N ARG A 162 -7.90 -12.06 20.62
CA ARG A 162 -7.81 -12.28 19.18
C ARG A 162 -8.43 -13.62 18.77
N LYS A 163 -8.13 -14.69 19.51
CA LYS A 163 -8.71 -16.02 19.25
C LYS A 163 -10.24 -16.02 19.41
N ARG A 164 -10.76 -15.32 20.43
CA ARG A 164 -12.21 -15.15 20.66
C ARG A 164 -12.87 -14.42 19.50
N VAL A 165 -12.31 -13.28 19.08
CA VAL A 165 -12.85 -12.44 18.00
C VAL A 165 -12.82 -13.17 16.65
N VAL A 166 -11.70 -13.81 16.30
CA VAL A 166 -11.61 -14.60 15.06
C VAL A 166 -12.62 -15.74 15.05
N GLY A 167 -12.82 -16.41 16.20
CA GLY A 167 -13.85 -17.44 16.33
C GLY A 167 -15.28 -16.91 16.18
N ALA A 168 -15.56 -15.69 16.66
CA ALA A 168 -16.85 -15.04 16.47
C ALA A 168 -17.07 -14.65 15.00
N LEU A 169 -16.06 -14.07 14.35
CA LEU A 169 -16.15 -13.64 12.94
C LEU A 169 -16.33 -14.82 11.98
N ALA A 170 -15.73 -15.98 12.29
CA ALA A 170 -15.88 -17.19 11.48
C ALA A 170 -17.35 -17.65 11.32
N LYS A 171 -18.25 -17.25 12.22
CA LYS A 171 -19.70 -17.55 12.13
C LYS A 171 -20.39 -16.85 10.97
N PHE A 172 -19.84 -15.74 10.49
CA PHE A 172 -20.37 -14.99 9.34
C PHE A 172 -19.87 -15.52 7.99
N GLY A 173 -19.05 -16.58 8.00
CA GLY A 173 -18.55 -17.25 6.81
C GLY A 173 -17.16 -16.79 6.37
N PRO A 174 -16.64 -17.36 5.27
CA PRO A 174 -15.25 -17.18 4.83
C PRO A 174 -14.95 -15.78 4.26
N ASN A 175 -15.99 -15.01 3.94
CA ASN A 175 -15.87 -13.69 3.34
C ASN A 175 -15.69 -12.58 4.38
N VAL A 176 -15.63 -12.91 5.67
CA VAL A 176 -15.40 -11.96 6.75
C VAL A 176 -14.01 -12.17 7.35
N SER A 177 -13.23 -11.09 7.50
CA SER A 177 -11.85 -11.15 8.01
C SER A 177 -11.54 -10.05 9.03
N LEU A 178 -10.58 -10.32 9.91
CA LEU A 178 -10.05 -9.36 10.87
C LEU A 178 -8.66 -8.88 10.44
N ASN A 179 -8.47 -7.56 10.44
CA ASN A 179 -7.19 -6.89 10.17
C ASN A 179 -6.85 -5.97 11.35
N GLU A 180 -5.70 -6.18 11.97
CA GLU A 180 -5.25 -5.42 13.14
C GLU A 180 -4.06 -4.54 12.74
N HIS A 181 -4.13 -3.26 13.08
CA HIS A 181 -3.14 -2.25 12.73
C HIS A 181 -2.72 -1.54 14.02
N GLY A 182 -1.67 -2.05 14.66
CA GLY A 182 -1.11 -1.50 15.88
C GLY A 182 -0.10 -0.38 15.61
N LEU A 183 0.53 0.12 16.67
CA LEU A 183 1.49 1.22 16.57
C LEU A 183 2.62 0.90 15.58
N TYR A 184 3.15 -0.31 15.65
CA TYR A 184 4.26 -0.72 14.80
C TYR A 184 3.86 -0.69 13.31
N GLU A 185 2.68 -1.22 12.98
CA GLU A 185 2.15 -1.24 11.62
C GLU A 185 1.87 0.17 11.09
N LEU A 186 1.35 1.06 11.93
CA LEU A 186 1.05 2.44 11.54
C LEU A 186 2.31 3.29 11.36
N ALA A 187 3.32 3.12 12.24
CA ALA A 187 4.54 3.90 12.23
C ALA A 187 5.48 3.56 11.07
N HIS A 188 5.60 2.28 10.73
CA HIS A 188 6.51 1.82 9.68
C HIS A 188 5.86 1.79 8.29
N GLY A 189 4.73 2.48 8.16
CA GLY A 189 3.85 2.42 7.01
C GLY A 189 3.04 1.13 7.03
N SER A 190 1.72 1.29 6.97
CA SER A 190 0.72 0.32 6.53
C SER A 190 1.40 -0.88 5.88
N VAL A 191 1.56 -1.97 6.64
CA VAL A 191 2.09 -3.18 6.05
C VAL A 191 1.13 -3.56 4.92
N ARG A 192 1.67 -3.54 3.71
CA ARG A 192 1.18 -4.17 2.47
C ARG A 192 0.82 -5.68 2.63
N ASN A 193 0.46 -6.18 3.82
CA ASN A 193 0.23 -7.59 4.18
C ASN A 193 -1.25 -8.00 4.26
N ALA A 194 -2.16 -7.27 3.62
CA ALA A 194 -3.46 -7.80 3.22
C ALA A 194 -3.62 -7.89 1.69
N ARG A 195 -2.53 -7.67 0.92
CA ARG A 195 -2.55 -8.01 -0.49
C ARG A 195 -2.25 -9.51 -0.61
N PRO A 196 -3.12 -10.32 -1.24
CA PRO A 196 -2.71 -11.66 -1.65
C PRO A 196 -1.39 -11.51 -2.41
N SER A 197 -0.40 -12.34 -2.08
CA SER A 197 0.91 -12.27 -2.70
C SER A 197 0.74 -12.17 -4.22
N PHE A 198 1.12 -11.06 -4.82
CA PHE A 198 0.95 -10.88 -6.25
C PHE A 198 2.27 -11.19 -6.92
N LYS A 199 2.17 -11.94 -8.02
CA LYS A 199 3.32 -12.44 -8.76
C LYS A 199 3.44 -11.64 -10.04
N LYS A 200 4.65 -11.24 -10.39
CA LYS A 200 4.94 -10.65 -11.69
C LYS A 200 6.06 -11.45 -12.34
N LYS A 201 5.95 -11.65 -13.64
CA LYS A 201 7.02 -12.26 -14.44
C LYS A 201 7.84 -11.16 -15.07
N LEU A 202 9.16 -11.36 -15.10
CA LEU A 202 10.10 -10.45 -15.73
C LEU A 202 11.12 -11.27 -16.52
N ARG A 203 11.27 -10.98 -17.81
CA ARG A 203 12.27 -11.61 -18.67
C ARG A 203 13.40 -10.64 -19.01
N PRO A 204 14.58 -10.77 -18.39
CA PRO A 204 15.72 -9.96 -18.81
C PRO A 204 16.24 -10.39 -20.18
N ILE A 205 16.90 -9.46 -20.88
CA ILE A 205 17.75 -9.75 -22.05
C ILE A 205 19.00 -10.51 -21.58
N ARG A 206 19.62 -9.99 -20.51
CA ARG A 206 20.77 -10.57 -19.82
C ARG A 206 20.74 -10.14 -18.36
N GLY A 207 21.37 -10.91 -17.49
CA GLY A 207 21.57 -10.51 -16.11
C GLY A 207 22.66 -11.33 -15.44
N TYR A 208 23.21 -10.74 -14.38
CA TYR A 208 24.37 -11.24 -13.66
C TYR A 208 24.05 -11.26 -12.17
N ASP A 209 24.51 -12.31 -11.50
CA ASP A 209 24.45 -12.39 -10.04
C ASP A 209 25.36 -11.31 -9.44
N ALA A 210 24.76 -10.48 -8.60
CA ALA A 210 25.41 -9.40 -7.88
C ALA A 210 25.14 -9.53 -6.37
N THR A 211 24.87 -10.75 -5.90
CA THR A 211 24.63 -11.08 -4.50
C THR A 211 25.80 -10.62 -3.64
N CYS A 212 25.50 -9.86 -2.59
CA CYS A 212 26.48 -9.30 -1.69
C CYS A 212 25.95 -9.33 -0.26
N GLY A 213 26.77 -9.88 0.66
CA GLY A 213 26.35 -10.10 2.04
C GLY A 213 25.17 -11.07 2.12
N GLU A 214 24.14 -10.71 2.88
CA GLU A 214 22.98 -11.57 3.14
C GLU A 214 21.83 -11.40 2.12
N ALA A 215 21.93 -10.42 1.21
CA ALA A 215 20.89 -10.13 0.24
C ALA A 215 21.27 -10.68 -1.14
N ARG A 216 20.40 -11.52 -1.70
CA ARG A 216 20.54 -12.03 -3.06
C ARG A 216 20.16 -10.93 -4.05
N GLY A 217 21.05 -10.62 -4.99
CA GLY A 217 20.93 -9.44 -5.84
C GLY A 217 21.32 -9.74 -7.28
N PHE A 218 20.72 -9.01 -8.22
CA PHE A 218 21.00 -9.15 -9.64
C PHE A 218 21.04 -7.79 -10.33
N GLN A 219 21.99 -7.64 -11.24
CA GLN A 219 21.98 -6.56 -12.24
C GLN A 219 21.51 -7.14 -13.57
N MET A 220 20.50 -6.52 -14.18
CA MET A 220 19.92 -7.03 -15.42
C MET A 220 19.55 -5.91 -16.38
N GLU A 221 19.47 -6.28 -17.65
CA GLU A 221 18.97 -5.42 -18.71
C GLU A 221 17.64 -5.97 -19.19
N VAL A 222 16.61 -5.12 -19.25
CA VAL A 222 15.25 -5.49 -19.65
C VAL A 222 14.82 -4.63 -20.82
N SER A 223 14.19 -5.21 -21.85
CA SER A 223 13.65 -4.42 -22.96
C SER A 223 12.51 -3.51 -22.51
N LEU A 224 12.35 -2.36 -23.18
CA LEU A 224 11.28 -1.42 -22.88
C LEU A 224 9.89 -2.06 -22.99
N SER A 225 9.66 -2.93 -23.97
CA SER A 225 8.40 -3.67 -24.09
C SER A 225 8.14 -4.66 -22.95
N GLU A 226 9.18 -5.35 -22.44
CA GLU A 226 9.03 -6.26 -21.30
C GLU A 226 8.76 -5.49 -20.01
N ILE A 227 9.51 -4.42 -19.74
CA ILE A 227 9.29 -3.63 -18.53
C ILE A 227 7.92 -2.94 -18.59
N GLY A 228 7.45 -2.47 -19.76
CA GLY A 228 6.09 -1.95 -19.91
C GLY A 228 5.02 -2.98 -19.52
N ARG A 229 5.15 -4.23 -19.97
CA ARG A 229 4.26 -5.34 -19.54
C ARG A 229 4.39 -5.65 -18.05
N PHE A 230 5.60 -5.59 -17.51
CA PHE A 230 5.82 -5.73 -16.07
C PHE A 230 5.14 -4.61 -15.28
N LEU A 231 5.00 -3.40 -15.82
CA LEU A 231 4.39 -2.27 -15.12
C LEU A 231 2.86 -2.23 -15.22
N ALA A 232 2.26 -2.92 -16.19
CA ALA A 232 0.81 -2.92 -16.39
C ALA A 232 0.02 -3.66 -15.30
N GLY A 233 -1.19 -3.19 -15.02
CA GLY A 233 -2.14 -3.74 -14.05
C GLY A 233 -2.72 -5.10 -14.44
N PRO A 234 -3.37 -5.82 -13.49
CA PRO A 234 -3.96 -7.14 -13.71
C PRO A 234 -5.30 -7.13 -14.45
N ALA A 235 -6.04 -6.01 -14.42
CA ALA A 235 -7.39 -5.90 -15.00
C ALA A 235 -7.41 -5.24 -16.38
N GLU A 236 -6.43 -4.36 -16.70
CA GLU A 236 -6.34 -3.63 -17.97
C GLU A 236 -4.88 -3.39 -18.35
N THR A 237 -4.50 -3.64 -19.61
CA THR A 237 -3.13 -3.37 -20.13
C THR A 237 -2.77 -1.89 -20.21
N SER A 238 -3.73 -0.99 -20.05
CA SER A 238 -3.59 0.46 -20.13
C SER A 238 -3.32 1.16 -18.80
N SER A 239 -3.49 0.46 -17.66
CA SER A 239 -3.32 1.04 -16.32
C SER A 239 -2.03 0.58 -15.66
N PHE A 240 -1.39 1.49 -14.92
CA PHE A 240 -0.17 1.17 -14.17
C PHE A 240 -0.52 0.33 -12.94
N ASP A 241 0.28 -0.67 -12.62
CA ASP A 241 0.13 -1.48 -11.40
C ASP A 241 0.68 -0.72 -10.19
N ASP A 242 -0.14 0.12 -9.56
CA ASP A 242 0.24 0.93 -8.40
C ASP A 242 0.76 0.10 -7.22
N ARG A 243 0.50 -1.22 -7.21
CA ARG A 243 1.08 -2.12 -6.20
C ARG A 243 2.59 -2.20 -6.27
N LEU A 244 3.18 -1.88 -7.42
CA LEU A 244 4.63 -1.79 -7.61
C LEU A 244 5.24 -0.55 -6.94
N LEU A 245 4.48 0.50 -6.64
CA LEU A 245 5.04 1.78 -6.16
C LEU A 245 4.66 2.16 -4.72
N ALA A 246 3.81 1.39 -4.04
CA ALA A 246 3.43 1.64 -2.64
C ALA A 246 4.57 1.55 -1.56
N ALA A 247 5.87 1.51 -1.90
CA ALA A 247 6.94 1.90 -0.95
C ALA A 247 7.91 2.94 -1.55
N ASN A 248 7.54 3.52 -2.68
CA ASN A 248 8.28 4.59 -3.31
C ASN A 248 7.83 5.92 -2.74
N VAL A 249 8.63 6.48 -1.85
CA VAL A 249 8.40 7.81 -1.23
C VAL A 249 8.36 8.98 -2.22
N ARG A 250 8.72 8.76 -3.50
CA ARG A 250 8.84 9.81 -4.54
C ARG A 250 7.66 9.85 -5.51
N TYR A 251 6.71 8.92 -5.43
CA TYR A 251 5.53 8.85 -6.32
C TYR A 251 4.65 10.11 -6.25
N PHE A 252 4.70 10.84 -5.14
CA PHE A 252 3.85 12.00 -4.87
C PHE A 252 4.26 13.32 -5.54
N LEU A 253 5.26 13.33 -6.44
CA LEU A 253 5.75 14.55 -7.09
C LEU A 253 5.27 14.66 -8.55
N GLY A 254 4.04 15.16 -8.71
CA GLY A 254 3.54 15.99 -9.82
C GLY A 254 3.68 15.49 -11.27
N ARG A 255 2.57 15.49 -12.02
CA ARG A 255 2.47 15.09 -13.43
C ARG A 255 3.13 16.04 -14.47
N ASP A 256 3.86 17.08 -14.06
CA ASP A 256 4.52 17.99 -15.00
C ASP A 256 5.89 18.47 -14.49
N ASN A 257 6.96 17.78 -14.92
CA ASN A 257 8.33 18.23 -14.72
C ASN A 257 9.14 17.91 -15.99
N THR A 258 10.11 18.77 -16.33
CA THR A 258 10.93 18.69 -17.55
C THR A 258 11.61 17.33 -17.74
N VAL A 259 11.98 16.69 -16.64
CA VAL A 259 12.60 15.35 -16.61
C VAL A 259 11.69 14.29 -17.24
N ASN A 260 10.38 14.30 -16.94
CA ASN A 260 9.46 13.31 -17.50
C ASN A 260 9.31 13.47 -19.02
N LYS A 261 9.32 14.71 -19.50
CA LYS A 261 9.28 15.02 -20.95
C LYS A 261 10.54 14.54 -21.65
N GLU A 262 11.71 14.70 -21.04
CA GLU A 262 12.97 14.18 -21.57
C GLU A 262 13.01 12.65 -21.63
N ILE A 263 12.50 11.98 -20.58
CA ILE A 263 12.38 10.51 -20.55
C ILE A 263 11.44 10.05 -21.68
N ALA A 264 10.26 10.65 -21.82
CA ALA A 264 9.29 10.32 -22.86
C ALA A 264 9.88 10.55 -24.26
N ASN A 265 10.51 11.69 -24.50
CA ASN A 265 11.18 12.00 -25.76
C ASN A 265 12.27 10.99 -26.10
N THR A 266 13.01 10.49 -25.10
CA THR A 266 14.02 9.45 -25.33
C THR A 266 13.39 8.15 -25.80
N ILE A 267 12.27 7.73 -25.19
CA ILE A 267 11.54 6.51 -25.60
C ILE A 267 11.02 6.63 -27.04
N VAL A 268 10.47 7.80 -27.39
CA VAL A 268 9.85 8.04 -28.71
C VAL A 268 10.89 8.24 -29.81
N SER A 269 11.86 9.12 -29.59
CA SER A 269 12.79 9.55 -30.64
C SER A 269 14.05 8.69 -30.72
N ASN A 270 14.61 8.27 -29.58
CA ASN A 270 15.89 7.57 -29.51
C ASN A 270 15.87 6.39 -28.51
N PRO A 271 14.99 5.39 -28.66
CA PRO A 271 14.82 4.32 -27.67
C PRO A 271 16.09 3.51 -27.43
N GLN A 272 16.97 3.38 -28.42
CA GLN A 272 18.27 2.70 -28.29
C GLN A 272 19.20 3.36 -27.28
N GLU A 273 19.04 4.67 -27.06
CA GLU A 273 19.85 5.42 -26.11
C GLU A 273 19.32 5.35 -24.68
N PHE A 274 18.12 4.79 -24.49
CA PHE A 274 17.41 4.86 -23.21
C PHE A 274 18.24 4.27 -22.06
N TRP A 275 18.95 3.18 -22.31
CA TRP A 275 19.81 2.53 -21.33
C TRP A 275 20.93 3.45 -20.84
N TYR A 276 21.55 4.23 -21.73
CA TYR A 276 22.65 5.14 -21.38
C TYR A 276 22.16 6.41 -20.67
N ARG A 277 20.93 6.85 -20.98
CA ARG A 277 20.38 8.14 -20.54
C ARG A 277 19.58 8.06 -19.23
N ASN A 278 19.30 6.85 -18.73
CA ASN A 278 18.50 6.64 -17.53
C ASN A 278 19.25 5.80 -16.49
N ASN A 279 19.13 6.17 -15.22
CA ASN A 279 19.74 5.45 -14.09
C ASN A 279 19.08 4.09 -13.79
N GLY A 280 18.00 3.75 -14.50
CA GLY A 280 17.31 2.48 -14.36
C GLY A 280 16.23 2.44 -13.28
N ILE A 281 15.82 1.23 -12.92
CA ILE A 281 14.79 0.97 -11.90
C ILE A 281 15.37 0.00 -10.86
N THR A 282 15.18 0.30 -9.57
CA THR A 282 15.54 -0.63 -8.50
C THR A 282 14.27 -1.29 -7.96
N ILE A 283 14.24 -2.62 -8.02
CA ILE A 283 13.12 -3.45 -7.59
C ILE A 283 13.58 -4.31 -6.41
N VAL A 284 12.80 -4.29 -5.34
CA VAL A 284 12.93 -5.21 -4.21
C VAL A 284 11.75 -6.17 -4.23
N CYS A 285 11.97 -7.45 -3.92
CA CYS A 285 10.91 -8.44 -3.82
C CYS A 285 11.15 -9.44 -2.69
N ASP A 286 10.10 -10.10 -2.24
CA ASP A 286 10.17 -11.08 -1.16
C ASP A 286 10.89 -12.37 -1.58
N GLN A 287 10.81 -12.72 -2.87
CA GLN A 287 11.38 -13.95 -3.43
C GLN A 287 11.56 -13.85 -4.95
N ILE A 288 12.68 -14.35 -5.45
CA ILE A 288 12.96 -14.53 -6.88
C ILE A 288 12.94 -16.04 -7.20
N ILE A 289 11.97 -16.46 -8.01
CA ILE A 289 11.87 -17.83 -8.51
C ILE A 289 12.50 -17.88 -9.91
N GLY A 290 13.63 -18.56 -10.00
CA GLY A 290 14.45 -18.68 -11.22
C GLY A 290 15.79 -17.95 -11.11
N ILE A 291 16.55 -17.96 -12.21
CA ILE A 291 17.82 -17.25 -12.35
C ILE A 291 17.64 -16.21 -13.47
N PRO A 292 17.78 -14.91 -13.18
CA PRO A 292 17.57 -13.85 -14.16
C PRO A 292 18.80 -13.67 -15.07
N ASN A 293 19.17 -14.71 -15.82
CA ASN A 293 20.33 -14.73 -16.71
C ASN A 293 19.98 -14.44 -18.19
N GLY A 294 18.69 -14.25 -18.51
CA GLY A 294 18.19 -14.00 -19.86
C GLY A 294 17.65 -15.22 -20.59
N SER A 295 17.91 -16.44 -20.11
CA SER A 295 17.42 -17.66 -20.75
C SER A 295 15.92 -17.88 -20.52
N HIS A 296 15.40 -17.49 -19.37
CA HIS A 296 14.00 -17.68 -18.97
C HIS A 296 13.46 -16.47 -18.20
N ALA A 297 12.13 -16.33 -18.17
CA ALA A 297 11.49 -15.36 -17.30
C ALA A 297 11.61 -15.79 -15.82
N VAL A 298 11.90 -14.84 -14.94
CA VAL A 298 11.84 -15.05 -13.49
C VAL A 298 10.48 -14.63 -12.95
N THR A 299 10.04 -15.26 -11.87
CA THR A 299 8.83 -14.85 -11.15
C THR A 299 9.21 -14.14 -9.86
N LEU A 300 8.71 -12.92 -9.69
CA LEU A 300 8.92 -12.10 -8.51
C LEU A 300 7.67 -12.15 -7.62
N ILE A 301 7.86 -12.36 -6.32
CA ILE A 301 6.79 -12.34 -5.32
C ILE A 301 6.81 -10.98 -4.62
N ASN A 302 5.68 -10.28 -4.64
CA ASN A 302 5.52 -8.94 -4.05
C ASN A 302 6.61 -7.93 -4.48
N PRO A 303 6.84 -7.75 -5.78
CA PRO A 303 7.82 -6.78 -6.25
C PRO A 303 7.43 -5.34 -5.91
N ASN A 304 8.43 -4.51 -5.64
CA ASN A 304 8.29 -3.13 -5.22
C ASN A 304 9.43 -2.28 -5.77
N ILE A 305 9.09 -1.21 -6.47
CA ILE A 305 10.01 -0.27 -7.09
C ILE A 305 10.40 0.77 -6.03
N VAL A 306 11.61 0.68 -5.49
CA VAL A 306 12.13 1.60 -4.47
C VAL A 306 12.89 2.78 -5.07
N ASN A 307 13.27 2.70 -6.35
CA ASN A 307 13.89 3.77 -7.12
C ASN A 307 13.47 3.71 -8.60
N GLY A 308 13.36 4.87 -9.27
CA GLY A 308 12.98 4.94 -10.68
C GLY A 308 11.47 4.99 -10.92
N GLY A 309 10.67 5.44 -9.95
CA GLY A 309 9.21 5.52 -10.06
C GLY A 309 8.72 6.45 -11.19
N GLN A 310 9.37 7.61 -11.38
CA GLN A 310 9.08 8.52 -12.50
C GLN A 310 9.40 7.86 -13.85
N THR A 311 10.58 7.25 -13.97
CA THR A 311 10.99 6.49 -15.17
C THR A 311 9.99 5.36 -15.47
N ALA A 312 9.58 4.59 -14.46
CA ALA A 312 8.59 3.53 -14.61
C ALA A 312 7.24 4.07 -15.11
N ASN A 313 6.71 5.14 -14.51
CA ASN A 313 5.45 5.75 -14.94
C ASN A 313 5.52 6.23 -16.40
N VAL A 314 6.57 6.95 -16.77
CA VAL A 314 6.73 7.48 -18.14
C VAL A 314 6.88 6.34 -19.16
N ILE A 315 7.63 5.29 -18.83
CA ILE A 315 7.73 4.10 -19.70
C ILE A 315 6.35 3.48 -19.91
N HIS A 316 5.60 3.27 -18.83
CA HIS A 316 4.25 2.70 -18.91
C HIS A 316 3.32 3.59 -19.72
N GLU A 317 3.21 4.90 -19.42
CA GLU A 317 2.36 5.84 -20.14
C GLU A 317 2.69 5.91 -21.64
N THR A 318 3.98 5.92 -21.99
CA THR A 318 4.41 6.01 -23.40
C THR A 318 4.06 4.73 -24.18
N ILE A 319 4.23 3.56 -23.55
CA ILE A 319 3.95 2.27 -24.17
C ILE A 319 2.44 1.96 -24.19
N ALA A 320 1.72 2.24 -23.10
CA ALA A 320 0.28 1.99 -22.96
C ALA A 320 -0.56 2.86 -23.91
N ASN A 321 -0.16 4.12 -24.12
CA ASN A 321 -0.78 5.01 -25.11
C ASN A 321 -0.37 4.67 -26.56
N ASN A 322 0.36 3.58 -26.76
CA ASN A 322 0.75 3.04 -28.06
C ASN A 322 1.48 4.06 -28.95
N LEU A 323 2.17 5.02 -28.34
CA LEU A 323 2.82 6.14 -29.05
C LEU A 323 4.01 5.68 -29.91
N THR A 324 4.52 4.47 -29.70
CA THR A 324 5.77 3.98 -30.32
C THR A 324 5.76 2.51 -30.77
N GLY A 325 4.65 1.77 -30.63
CA GLY A 325 4.65 0.31 -30.85
C GLY A 325 5.56 -0.44 -29.86
N SER A 326 6.48 -1.29 -30.36
CA SER A 326 7.52 -1.97 -29.54
C SER A 326 8.87 -1.23 -29.65
N PRO A 327 9.19 -0.29 -28.75
CA PRO A 327 10.43 0.47 -28.82
C PRO A 327 11.63 -0.48 -28.60
N ALA A 328 12.60 -0.41 -29.51
CA ALA A 328 13.73 -1.34 -29.55
C ALA A 328 14.84 -1.06 -28.50
N GLY A 329 14.51 -0.35 -27.42
CA GLY A 329 15.43 0.01 -26.34
C GLY A 329 15.37 -0.89 -25.12
N SER A 330 16.25 -0.63 -24.15
CA SER A 330 16.31 -1.35 -22.87
C SER A 330 16.55 -0.41 -21.69
N VAL A 331 16.31 -0.91 -20.47
CA VAL A 331 16.52 -0.20 -19.20
C VAL A 331 17.32 -1.09 -18.25
N PRO A 332 18.29 -0.53 -17.50
CA PRO A 332 18.97 -1.27 -16.44
C PRO A 332 18.05 -1.45 -15.23
N ILE A 333 18.04 -2.67 -14.68
CA ILE A 333 17.26 -3.03 -13.50
C ILE A 333 18.19 -3.63 -12.44
N LYS A 334 18.12 -3.07 -11.22
CA LYS A 334 18.71 -3.67 -10.01
C LYS A 334 17.63 -4.42 -9.27
N LEU A 335 17.72 -5.74 -9.20
CA LEU A 335 16.75 -6.60 -8.49
C LEU A 335 17.36 -7.13 -7.20
N ILE A 336 16.63 -7.02 -6.10
CA ILE A 336 17.09 -7.41 -4.77
C ILE A 336 16.02 -8.30 -4.11
N GLU A 337 16.41 -9.50 -3.70
CA GLU A 337 15.59 -10.39 -2.89
C GLU A 337 15.90 -10.14 -1.41
N THR A 338 14.92 -9.63 -0.67
CA THR A 338 15.04 -9.50 0.79
C THR A 338 13.66 -9.39 1.42
N LYS A 339 13.54 -9.92 2.63
CA LYS A 339 12.40 -9.69 3.54
C LYS A 339 12.77 -8.78 4.71
N ASP A 340 14.05 -8.40 4.82
CA ASP A 340 14.54 -7.46 5.84
C ASP A 340 14.12 -6.04 5.46
N ARG A 341 13.05 -5.56 6.09
CA ARG A 341 12.50 -4.22 5.87
C ARG A 341 13.50 -3.11 6.16
N ALA A 342 14.35 -3.26 7.17
CA ALA A 342 15.34 -2.24 7.50
C ALA A 342 16.34 -2.07 6.35
N LEU A 343 16.70 -3.16 5.66
CA LEU A 343 17.49 -3.10 4.45
C LEU A 343 16.73 -2.44 3.29
N ILE A 344 15.43 -2.77 3.11
CA ILE A 344 14.58 -2.13 2.08
C ILE A 344 14.55 -0.62 2.27
N ASP A 345 14.32 -0.16 3.50
CA ASP A 345 14.25 1.27 3.84
C ASP A 345 15.60 1.96 3.62
N ARG A 346 16.71 1.35 4.04
CA ARG A 346 18.05 1.88 3.77
C ARG A 346 18.32 1.98 2.27
N ILE A 347 17.92 1.00 1.47
CA ILE A 347 18.05 1.03 0.00
C ILE A 347 17.18 2.14 -0.59
N ALA A 348 15.93 2.25 -0.16
CA ALA A 348 15.00 3.28 -0.62
C ALA A 348 15.54 4.68 -0.29
N ILE A 349 15.99 4.93 0.94
CA ILE A 349 16.56 6.22 1.35
C ILE A 349 17.84 6.51 0.55
N SER A 350 18.82 5.61 0.58
CA SER A 350 20.14 5.83 -0.05
C SER A 350 20.06 6.04 -1.56
N SER A 351 19.16 5.33 -2.24
CA SER A 351 18.94 5.50 -3.68
C SER A 351 18.23 6.82 -4.03
N ASN A 352 17.46 7.40 -3.08
CA ASN A 352 16.74 8.65 -3.26
C ASN A 352 17.51 9.90 -2.79
N THR A 353 18.57 9.75 -1.99
CA THR A 353 19.39 10.85 -1.47
C THR A 353 20.54 11.28 -2.39
N GLN A 354 20.63 10.77 -3.63
CA GLN A 354 21.59 11.30 -4.59
C GLN A 354 21.26 12.77 -4.91
N THR A 355 22.20 13.66 -4.58
CA THR A 355 22.09 15.10 -4.81
C THR A 355 21.85 15.40 -6.27
N ARG A 356 20.83 16.21 -6.57
CA ARG A 356 20.58 16.71 -7.93
C ARG A 356 21.70 17.68 -8.31
N ILE A 357 22.44 17.36 -9.36
CA ILE A 357 23.36 18.31 -9.99
C ILE A 357 22.51 19.25 -10.85
N PHE A 358 22.62 20.57 -10.63
CA PHE A 358 21.91 21.54 -11.44
C PHE A 358 22.68 21.80 -12.74
N GLY A 359 21.98 22.16 -13.83
CA GLY A 359 22.64 22.46 -15.11
C GLY A 359 23.64 23.63 -15.05
N ARG A 360 23.58 24.47 -14.02
CA ARG A 360 24.59 25.50 -13.74
C ARG A 360 25.88 24.92 -13.14
N ASP A 361 25.78 23.84 -12.37
CA ASP A 361 26.92 23.19 -11.72
C ASP A 361 27.76 22.41 -12.75
N LEU A 362 27.14 22.00 -13.86
CA LEU A 362 27.83 21.39 -15.01
C LEU A 362 28.63 22.42 -15.82
N ARG A 363 28.12 23.66 -15.97
CA ARG A 363 28.80 24.73 -16.71
C ARG A 363 29.97 25.35 -15.94
N ALA A 364 30.00 25.20 -14.62
CA ALA A 364 31.05 25.75 -13.76
C ALA A 364 32.39 24.97 -13.82
N ASN A 365 32.42 23.80 -14.47
CA ASN A 365 33.63 23.02 -14.73
C ASN A 365 34.14 23.15 -16.18
N ASP A 366 33.49 23.97 -17.01
CA ASP A 366 33.91 24.24 -18.40
C ASP A 366 34.75 25.54 -18.52
N GLU A 367 35.20 26.11 -17.39
CA GLU A 367 36.27 27.13 -17.28
C GLU A 367 37.55 26.50 -16.71
#